data_AF-A0A9K3J2V0-F1
#
_entry.id   AF-A0A9K3J2V0-F1
#
_cell.length_a   1.000
_cell.length_b   1.000
_cell.length_c   1.000
_cell.angle_alpha   90.00
_cell.angle_beta   90.00
_cell.angle_gamma   90.00
#
_symmetry.space_group_name_H-M   'P 1'
#
loop_
_entity.id
_entity.type
_entity.pdbx_description
1 polymer ?
#
loop_
_entity_poly.entity_id
_entity_poly.type
_entity_poly.pdbx_seq_one_letter_code
_entity_poly.pdbx_strand_id
1 'polypeptide(L)'
;MGLGLILGIGRAYRRKRTSSLTILTSKTGPRDYYKGKNCKSTGFHTRKGGYVVVQQKLPNYVVPYLTDFKLKPYVSQCATNANTTDHAGASKSISCS
;
A
#
# COMPACT_ATOMS: atom_id res chain seq x y z
N MET A 1 -0.58 -43.61 34.79
CA MET A 1 -1.75 -42.69 34.66
C MET A 1 -1.37 -41.21 34.82
N GLY A 2 -0.47 -40.83 35.73
CA GLY A 2 -0.09 -39.42 35.93
C GLY A 2 0.68 -38.76 34.76
N LEU A 3 1.48 -39.51 34.01
CA LEU A 3 2.31 -38.95 32.93
C LEU A 3 1.48 -38.32 31.79
N GLY A 4 0.33 -38.94 31.44
CA GLY A 4 -0.60 -38.40 30.45
C GLY A 4 -1.26 -37.09 30.90
N LEU A 5 -1.55 -36.97 32.20
CA LEU A 5 -2.12 -35.78 32.83
C LEU A 5 -1.11 -34.63 32.87
N ILE A 6 0.15 -34.91 33.24
CA ILE A 6 1.24 -33.94 33.26
C ILE A 6 1.56 -33.43 31.84
N LEU A 7 1.66 -34.34 30.87
CA LEU A 7 1.86 -33.97 29.46
C LEU A 7 0.66 -33.20 28.87
N GLY A 8 -0.57 -33.47 29.32
CA GLY A 8 -1.77 -32.76 28.92
C GLY A 8 -1.79 -31.30 29.43
N ILE A 9 -1.50 -31.11 30.72
CA ILE A 9 -1.48 -29.78 31.36
C ILE A 9 -0.31 -28.93 30.82
N GLY A 10 0.88 -29.53 30.63
CA GLY A 10 2.02 -28.83 30.05
C GLY A 10 1.78 -28.32 28.63
N ARG A 11 1.03 -29.08 27.81
CA ARG A 11 0.62 -28.63 26.46
C ARG A 11 -0.45 -27.54 26.50
N ALA A 12 -1.35 -27.58 27.48
CA ALA A 12 -2.37 -26.54 27.66
C ALA A 12 -1.74 -25.18 28.02
N TYR A 13 -0.75 -25.15 28.93
CA TYR A 13 -0.05 -23.93 29.32
C TYR A 13 0.85 -23.32 28.22
N ARG A 14 1.28 -24.12 27.23
CA ARG A 14 2.07 -23.63 26.08
C ARG A 14 1.23 -22.92 25.02
N ARG A 15 -0.10 -23.04 25.04
CA ARG A 15 -0.96 -22.27 24.13
C ARG A 15 -1.10 -20.85 24.66
N LYS A 16 -0.57 -19.89 23.91
CA LYS A 16 -0.84 -18.46 24.17
C LYS A 16 -2.35 -18.23 24.12
N ARG A 17 -2.86 -17.38 25.01
CA ARG A 17 -4.28 -17.00 25.02
C ARG A 17 -4.67 -16.48 23.64
N THR A 18 -5.85 -16.84 23.15
CA THR A 18 -6.34 -16.40 21.84
C THR A 18 -6.32 -14.88 21.68
N SER A 19 -6.52 -14.14 22.79
CA SER A 19 -6.47 -12.67 22.83
C SER A 19 -5.07 -12.05 22.72
N SER A 20 -4.00 -12.82 22.96
CA SER A 20 -2.61 -12.34 22.77
C SER A 20 -2.00 -12.76 21.44
N LEU A 21 -2.76 -13.46 20.59
CA LEU A 21 -2.34 -13.80 19.24
C LEU A 21 -2.54 -12.59 18.31
N THR A 22 -1.55 -12.34 17.47
CA THR A 22 -1.67 -11.36 16.39
C THR A 22 -2.64 -11.85 15.32
N ILE A 23 -3.23 -10.92 14.58
CA ILE A 23 -4.15 -11.22 13.49
C ILE A 23 -3.45 -12.14 12.48
N LEU A 24 -4.06 -13.28 12.18
CA LEU A 24 -3.55 -14.21 11.19
C LEU A 24 -3.47 -13.55 9.81
N THR A 25 -2.36 -13.79 9.14
CA THR A 25 -2.07 -13.34 7.78
C THR A 25 -1.88 -14.55 6.88
N SER A 26 -1.97 -14.35 5.57
CA SER A 26 -1.71 -15.42 4.60
C SER A 26 -0.36 -16.12 4.76
N LYS A 27 0.63 -15.49 5.41
CA LYS A 27 1.96 -16.07 5.67
C LYS A 27 2.07 -16.82 7.00
N THR A 28 1.19 -16.50 7.95
CA THR A 28 1.26 -17.01 9.33
C THR A 28 0.20 -18.04 9.67
N GLY A 29 -0.82 -18.19 8.81
CA GLY A 29 -1.83 -19.23 8.93
C GLY A 29 -1.38 -20.60 8.42
N PRO A 30 -2.18 -21.66 8.67
CA PRO A 30 -1.97 -22.99 8.11
C PRO A 30 -2.13 -22.98 6.58
N ARG A 31 -1.78 -24.10 5.91
CA ARG A 31 -1.73 -24.21 4.44
C ARG A 31 -3.02 -23.78 3.73
N ASP A 32 -4.19 -24.08 4.32
CA ASP A 32 -5.49 -23.77 3.73
C ASP A 32 -6.04 -22.38 4.13
N TYR A 33 -5.24 -21.59 4.85
CA TYR A 33 -5.63 -20.25 5.27
C TYR A 33 -5.42 -19.22 4.13
N TYR A 34 -6.44 -19.10 3.29
CA TYR A 34 -6.46 -18.15 2.18
C TYR A 34 -7.04 -16.80 2.60
N LYS A 35 -6.18 -15.81 2.84
CA LYS A 35 -6.59 -14.44 3.22
C LYS A 35 -5.98 -13.39 2.29
N GLY A 36 -6.85 -12.60 1.65
CA GLY A 36 -6.47 -11.50 0.78
C GLY A 36 -6.00 -10.23 1.51
N LYS A 37 -5.57 -9.24 0.73
CA LYS A 37 -5.10 -7.93 1.20
C LYS A 37 -6.03 -6.77 0.79
N ASN A 38 -7.32 -7.05 0.65
CA ASN A 38 -8.34 -6.08 0.25
C ASN A 38 -8.07 -5.40 -1.11
N CYS A 39 -7.21 -5.98 -1.95
CA CYS A 39 -7.02 -5.52 -3.33
C CYS A 39 -8.31 -5.76 -4.14
N LYS A 40 -8.66 -4.80 -5.00
CA LYS A 40 -9.80 -4.94 -5.90
C LYS A 40 -9.50 -6.01 -6.96
N SER A 41 -10.52 -6.75 -7.38
CA SER A 41 -10.35 -7.82 -8.36
C SER A 41 -10.16 -7.25 -9.77
N THR A 42 -9.18 -7.78 -10.50
CA THR A 42 -8.91 -7.45 -11.91
C THR A 42 -9.73 -8.28 -12.88
N GLY A 43 -10.48 -9.27 -12.37
CA GLY A 43 -11.13 -10.29 -13.18
C GLY A 43 -12.03 -11.20 -12.35
N PHE A 44 -12.22 -12.44 -12.79
CA PHE A 44 -13.03 -13.45 -12.10
C PHE A 44 -12.45 -14.87 -12.24
N HIS A 45 -12.81 -15.74 -11.31
CA HIS A 45 -12.46 -17.16 -11.37
C HIS A 45 -13.47 -17.92 -12.25
N THR A 46 -12.97 -18.79 -13.11
CA THR A 46 -13.77 -19.69 -13.95
C THR A 46 -14.21 -20.92 -13.17
N ARG A 47 -15.22 -21.63 -13.67
CA ARG A 47 -15.74 -22.86 -13.05
C ARG A 47 -14.68 -23.96 -12.84
N LYS A 48 -13.61 -23.96 -13.65
CA LYS A 48 -12.51 -24.94 -13.58
C LYS A 48 -11.26 -24.39 -12.85
N GLY A 49 -11.40 -23.34 -12.05
CA GLY A 49 -10.31 -22.80 -11.23
C GLY A 49 -9.29 -21.92 -11.95
N GLY A 50 -9.43 -21.70 -13.27
CA GLY A 50 -8.65 -20.69 -13.99
C GLY A 50 -9.10 -19.27 -13.64
N TYR A 51 -8.27 -18.26 -13.92
CA TYR A 51 -8.60 -16.84 -13.71
C TYR A 51 -8.61 -16.08 -15.04
N VAL A 52 -9.67 -15.30 -15.28
CA VAL A 52 -9.82 -14.47 -16.49
C VAL A 52 -9.73 -13.00 -16.09
N VAL A 53 -8.76 -12.29 -16.66
CA VAL A 53 -8.54 -10.85 -16.45
C VAL A 53 -9.47 -10.05 -17.36
N VAL A 54 -10.09 -9.01 -16.81
CA VAL A 54 -11.01 -8.12 -17.53
C VAL A 54 -10.33 -6.75 -17.70
N GLN A 55 -10.05 -6.36 -18.94
CA GLN A 55 -9.29 -5.14 -19.24
C GLN A 55 -9.96 -3.87 -18.69
N GLN A 56 -11.30 -3.82 -18.66
CA GLN A 56 -12.02 -2.67 -18.09
C GLN A 56 -11.82 -2.50 -16.58
N LYS A 57 -11.43 -3.57 -15.86
CA LYS A 57 -11.17 -3.52 -14.42
C LYS A 57 -9.72 -3.17 -14.10
N LEU A 58 -8.84 -3.16 -15.10
CA LEU A 58 -7.45 -2.74 -14.90
C LEU A 58 -7.38 -1.21 -14.78
N PRO A 59 -6.65 -0.69 -13.78
CA PRO A 59 -6.44 0.74 -13.65
C PRO A 59 -5.57 1.25 -14.81
N ASN A 60 -6.10 2.19 -15.59
CA ASN A 60 -5.37 2.86 -16.68
C ASN A 60 -4.81 4.19 -16.20
N TYR A 61 -3.48 4.26 -16.05
CA TYR A 61 -2.79 5.48 -15.66
C TYR A 61 -2.42 6.28 -16.92
N VAL A 62 -3.10 7.40 -17.13
CA VAL A 62 -2.76 8.34 -18.22
C VAL A 62 -1.64 9.24 -17.74
N VAL A 63 -0.40 8.88 -18.10
CA VAL A 63 0.78 9.67 -17.75
C VAL A 63 1.02 10.71 -18.84
N PRO A 64 0.95 12.02 -18.54
CA PRO A 64 1.25 13.06 -19.51
C PRO A 64 2.75 13.12 -19.83
N TYR A 65 3.08 13.67 -20.98
CA TYR A 65 4.47 13.91 -21.38
C TYR A 65 5.02 15.15 -20.67
N LEU A 66 6.20 15.04 -20.06
CA LEU A 66 6.76 16.04 -19.14
C LEU A 66 8.10 16.63 -19.60
N THR A 67 8.51 16.46 -20.86
CA THR A 67 9.78 17.10 -21.29
C THR A 67 9.61 18.61 -21.35
N ASP A 68 10.63 19.32 -20.88
CA ASP A 68 10.70 20.79 -20.81
C ASP A 68 9.67 21.46 -19.88
N PHE A 69 9.16 20.72 -18.88
CA PHE A 69 8.27 21.28 -17.87
C PHE A 69 9.05 22.20 -16.91
N LYS A 70 8.73 23.49 -16.92
CA LYS A 70 9.40 24.53 -16.12
C LYS A 70 9.20 24.36 -14.60
N LEU A 71 8.11 23.71 -14.19
CA LEU A 71 7.78 23.57 -12.76
C LEU A 71 8.58 22.45 -12.11
N LYS A 72 9.07 22.73 -10.91
CA LYS A 72 9.74 21.77 -10.02
C LYS A 72 8.81 21.44 -8.84
N PRO A 73 8.97 20.27 -8.18
CA PRO A 73 8.11 19.87 -7.06
C PRO A 73 8.22 20.78 -5.82
N TYR A 74 9.29 21.58 -5.74
CA TYR A 74 9.55 22.50 -4.65
C TYR A 74 9.69 23.93 -5.17
N VAL A 75 9.35 24.89 -4.30
CA VAL A 75 9.48 26.32 -4.53
C VAL A 75 10.66 26.86 -3.74
N SER A 76 11.30 27.92 -4.22
CA SER A 76 12.31 28.65 -3.46
C SER A 76 11.68 29.33 -2.24
N GLN A 77 12.37 29.32 -1.09
CA GLN A 77 11.92 30.00 0.13
C GLN A 77 12.14 31.53 0.07
N CYS A 78 12.73 32.05 -1.01
CA CYS A 78 12.94 33.48 -1.22
C CYS A 78 11.59 34.21 -1.21
N ALA A 79 11.44 35.19 -0.32
CA ALA A 79 10.24 36.00 -0.22
C ALA A 79 9.97 36.71 -1.56
N THR A 80 8.88 36.32 -2.24
CA THR A 80 8.43 36.96 -3.47
C THR A 80 7.15 37.71 -3.13
N ASN A 81 7.20 39.05 -3.12
CA ASN A 81 6.00 39.87 -2.95
C ASN A 81 5.11 39.64 -4.18
N ALA A 82 3.93 39.03 -3.98
CA ALA A 82 3.02 38.69 -5.07
C ALA A 82 2.35 39.96 -5.62
N ASN A 83 2.93 40.56 -6.64
CA ASN A 83 2.27 41.58 -7.43
C ASN A 83 1.39 40.88 -8.47
N THR A 84 0.08 40.91 -8.24
CA THR A 84 -0.95 40.60 -9.23
C THR A 84 -0.86 41.59 -10.38
N THR A 85 -0.17 41.22 -11.46
CA THR A 85 -0.59 41.48 -12.86
C THR A 85 0.28 40.66 -13.84
N ASP A 86 -0.42 39.82 -14.58
CA ASP A 86 -0.26 39.52 -16.00
C ASP A 86 0.97 38.80 -16.59
N HIS A 87 0.62 38.00 -17.59
CA HIS A 87 1.45 37.33 -18.58
C HIS A 87 2.58 38.23 -19.13
N ALA A 88 3.80 38.10 -18.60
CA ALA A 88 5.05 38.41 -19.31
C ALA A 88 6.25 37.97 -18.48
N GLY A 89 7.37 37.73 -19.15
CA GLY A 89 8.53 37.05 -18.60
C GLY A 89 9.33 37.80 -17.53
N ALA A 90 10.20 37.01 -16.91
CA ALA A 90 11.45 37.36 -16.24
C ALA A 90 11.43 38.53 -15.23
N SER A 91 11.32 38.20 -13.94
CA SER A 91 11.80 39.08 -12.86
C SER A 91 12.82 38.37 -11.97
N LYS A 92 14.03 38.95 -12.02
CA LYS A 92 15.30 38.82 -11.31
C LYS A 92 15.40 38.05 -9.99
N SER A 93 16.57 37.43 -9.86
CA SER A 93 17.16 36.78 -8.69
C SER A 93 17.17 37.65 -7.43
N ILE A 94 16.62 37.11 -6.35
CA ILE A 94 16.97 37.48 -4.98
C ILE A 94 17.86 36.34 -4.47
N SER A 95 19.14 36.63 -4.25
CA SER A 95 20.12 35.67 -3.72
C SER A 95 19.82 35.38 -2.25
N CYS A 96 19.54 34.11 -1.92
CA CYS A 96 19.78 33.60 -0.57
C CYS A 96 21.21 33.02 -0.57
N SER A 97 22.02 33.50 0.38
CA SER A 97 23.40 33.08 0.63
C SER A 97 23.57 31.57 0.77
#